data_AF-A0AAV6LGE1-F1
#
_entry.id   AF-A0AAV6LGE1-F1
#
_cell.length_a   1.000
_cell.length_b   1.000
_cell.length_c   1.000
_cell.angle_alpha   90.00
_cell.angle_beta   90.00
_cell.angle_gamma   90.00
#
_symmetry.space_group_name_H-M   'P 1'
#
loop_
_entity.id
_entity.type
_entity.pdbx_description
1 polymer ?
#
loop_
_entity_poly.entity_id
_entity_poly.type
_entity_poly.pdbx_seq_one_letter_code
_entity_poly.pdbx_strand_id
1 'polypeptide(L)'
;MWKLKVAEGQGPWLNSTNNFVGRQIWEFDPDAGTPEEREAVEEARDDYRKNRSRVRPSGDVLMRIQLKKENSNIDLSIPPVRLGEKEQVDYEAVTTALRKAVRLNCATQSKDGHWPAENAGPLFFTPPLVSTYFC
;
A
#
# COMPACT_ATOMS: atom_id res chain seq x y z
N MET A 1 -11.06 -2.54 11.55
CA MET A 1 -10.30 -2.30 10.31
C MET A 1 -8.84 -2.00 10.64
N TRP A 2 -7.89 -2.50 9.85
CA TRP A 2 -6.49 -2.11 9.97
C TRP A 2 -6.29 -0.69 9.45
N LYS A 3 -5.61 0.17 10.20
CA LYS A 3 -5.32 1.56 9.84
C LYS A 3 -3.81 1.78 9.75
N LEU A 4 -3.36 2.42 8.67
CA LEU A 4 -1.99 2.83 8.51
C LEU A 4 -1.75 4.11 9.32
N LYS A 5 -0.81 4.06 10.27
CA LYS A 5 -0.32 5.26 10.98
C LYS A 5 1.07 5.60 10.47
N VAL A 6 1.25 6.86 10.11
CA VAL A 6 2.48 7.41 9.53
C VAL A 6 3.00 8.54 10.40
N ALA A 7 4.33 8.57 10.61
CA ALA A 7 5.04 9.60 11.36
C ALA A 7 4.53 9.79 12.80
N GLU A 8 4.05 8.71 13.42
CA GLU A 8 3.50 8.72 14.78
C GLU A 8 4.35 7.86 15.73
N GLY A 9 4.58 8.40 16.93
CA GLY A 9 5.29 7.74 18.03
C GLY A 9 5.24 8.59 19.30
N GLN A 10 4.50 8.14 20.32
CA GLN A 10 4.40 8.83 21.62
C GLN A 10 4.55 7.87 22.81
N GLY A 11 5.21 6.73 22.59
CA GLY A 11 5.43 5.73 23.63
C GLY A 11 6.66 6.05 24.47
N PRO A 12 6.69 5.68 25.77
CA PRO A 12 7.84 5.90 26.65
C PRO A 12 9.13 5.21 26.17
N TRP A 13 9.00 4.22 25.28
CA TRP A 13 10.11 3.46 24.69
C TRP A 13 10.40 3.82 23.23
N LEU A 14 9.75 4.87 22.69
CA LEU A 14 9.93 5.31 21.31
C LEU A 14 10.75 6.62 21.30
N ASN A 15 11.97 6.54 20.78
CA ASN A 15 12.83 7.70 20.56
C ASN A 15 13.03 7.93 19.06
N SER A 16 13.19 9.18 18.66
CA SER A 16 13.41 9.56 17.27
C SER A 16 14.29 10.80 17.16
N THR A 17 15.17 10.83 16.16
CA THR A 17 16.01 11.97 15.80
C THR A 17 15.38 12.87 14.73
N ASN A 18 14.31 12.40 14.06
CA ASN A 18 13.65 13.08 12.93
C ASN A 18 12.13 13.18 13.10
N ASN A 19 11.62 13.23 14.35
CA ASN A 19 10.18 13.24 14.65
C ASN A 19 9.37 12.12 13.97
N PHE A 20 9.94 10.92 13.85
CA PHE A 20 9.32 9.72 13.29
C PHE A 20 8.99 9.79 11.80
N VAL A 21 9.49 10.78 11.06
CA VAL A 21 9.33 10.86 9.60
C VAL A 21 9.83 9.56 8.94
N GLY A 22 9.03 8.98 8.06
CA GLY A 22 9.28 7.69 7.41
C GLY A 22 8.82 6.46 8.21
N ARG A 23 8.36 6.63 9.45
CA ARG A 23 7.81 5.53 10.25
C ARG A 23 6.40 5.20 9.79
N GLN A 24 6.13 3.92 9.55
CA GLN A 24 4.79 3.38 9.31
C GLN A 24 4.50 2.23 10.28
N ILE A 25 3.28 2.17 10.82
CA ILE A 25 2.78 1.03 11.59
C ILE A 25 1.32 0.75 11.23
N TRP A 26 0.89 -0.49 11.45
CA TRP A 26 -0.51 -0.89 11.32
C TRP A 26 -1.13 -1.06 12.71
N GLU A 27 -2.26 -0.41 12.94
CA GLU A 27 -3.05 -0.56 14.15
C GLU A 27 -4.44 -1.08 13.79
N PHE A 28 -4.93 -2.07 14.53
CA PHE A 28 -6.29 -2.56 14.35
C PHE A 28 -7.25 -1.78 15.24
N ASP A 29 -8.28 -1.22 14.63
CA ASP A 29 -9.37 -0.53 15.32
C ASP A 29 -10.71 -1.19 14.95
N PRO A 30 -11.44 -1.83 15.89
CA PRO A 30 -12.69 -2.53 15.59
C PRO A 30 -13.82 -1.62 15.09
N ASP A 31 -13.79 -0.34 15.45
CA ASP A 31 -14.85 0.63 15.16
C ASP A 31 -14.52 1.52 13.95
N ALA A 32 -13.28 1.49 13.49
CA ALA A 32 -12.86 2.22 12.28
C ALA A 32 -13.53 1.72 10.98
N GLY A 33 -13.71 2.67 10.06
CA GLY A 33 -14.11 2.45 8.67
C GLY A 33 -15.62 2.47 8.44
N THR A 34 -16.05 3.07 7.33
CA THR A 34 -17.45 2.99 6.87
C THR A 34 -17.79 1.58 6.39
N PRO A 35 -19.09 1.22 6.26
CA PRO A 35 -19.48 -0.08 5.72
C PRO A 35 -18.83 -0.39 4.35
N GLU A 36 -18.76 0.60 3.47
CA GLU A 36 -18.16 0.48 2.13
C GLU A 36 -16.65 0.22 2.20
N GLU A 37 -15.95 0.87 3.15
CA GLU A 37 -14.51 0.63 3.33
C GLU A 37 -14.24 -0.78 3.86
N ARG A 38 -15.07 -1.24 4.79
CA ARG A 38 -14.98 -2.59 5.32
C ARG A 38 -15.25 -3.62 4.23
N GLU A 39 -16.24 -3.38 3.38
CA GLU A 39 -16.54 -4.23 2.22
C GLU A 39 -15.37 -4.27 1.24
N ALA A 40 -14.77 -3.13 0.88
CA ALA A 40 -13.59 -3.10 0.00
C ALA A 40 -12.39 -3.86 0.58
N VAL A 41 -12.22 -3.82 1.91
CA VAL A 41 -11.18 -4.60 2.62
C VAL A 41 -11.48 -6.10 2.55
N GLU A 42 -12.74 -6.52 2.77
CA GLU A 42 -13.12 -7.93 2.66
C GLU A 42 -13.01 -8.46 1.23
N GLU A 43 -13.38 -7.66 0.23
CA GLU A 43 -13.19 -8.00 -1.18
C GLU A 43 -11.70 -8.23 -1.49
N ALA A 44 -10.82 -7.33 -1.04
CA ALA A 44 -9.37 -7.48 -1.19
C ALA A 44 -8.84 -8.75 -0.49
N ARG A 45 -9.39 -9.11 0.68
CA ARG A 45 -9.03 -10.34 1.40
C ARG A 45 -9.47 -11.59 0.63
N ASP A 46 -10.66 -11.56 0.04
CA ASP A 46 -11.19 -12.67 -0.75
C ASP A 46 -10.46 -12.85 -2.08
N ASP A 47 -10.11 -11.75 -2.76
CA ASP A 47 -9.26 -11.80 -3.96
C ASP A 47 -7.89 -12.40 -3.64
N TYR A 48 -7.26 -11.99 -2.54
CA TYR A 48 -6.02 -12.60 -2.06
C TYR A 48 -6.19 -14.10 -1.80
N ARG A 49 -7.25 -14.53 -1.10
CA ARG A 49 -7.50 -15.96 -0.84
C ARG A 49 -7.61 -16.77 -2.12
N LYS A 50 -8.30 -16.24 -3.14
CA LYS A 50 -8.46 -16.89 -4.46
C LYS A 50 -7.15 -16.96 -5.25
N ASN A 51 -6.29 -15.95 -5.13
CA ASN A 51 -5.11 -15.79 -5.98
C ASN A 51 -3.77 -16.05 -5.30
N ARG A 52 -3.72 -16.33 -3.98
CA ARG A 52 -2.46 -16.48 -3.20
C ARG A 52 -1.48 -17.54 -3.70
N SER A 53 -1.96 -18.53 -4.47
CA SER A 53 -1.10 -19.55 -5.09
C SER A 53 -0.56 -19.14 -6.47
N ARG A 54 -1.18 -18.14 -7.10
CA ARG A 54 -0.88 -17.67 -8.46
C ARG A 54 -0.08 -16.37 -8.45
N VAL A 55 -0.30 -15.53 -7.45
CA VAL A 55 0.31 -14.20 -7.30
C VAL A 55 1.09 -14.15 -6.00
N ARG A 56 2.26 -13.52 -6.03
CA ARG A 56 3.09 -13.36 -4.83
C ARG A 56 2.42 -12.41 -3.82
N PRO A 57 2.52 -12.70 -2.52
CA PRO A 57 2.03 -11.81 -1.47
C PRO A 57 2.96 -10.59 -1.37
N SER A 58 2.63 -9.48 -2.03
CA SER A 58 3.32 -8.18 -1.88
C SER A 58 2.63 -7.05 -2.67
N GLY A 59 1.29 -6.99 -2.62
CA GLY A 59 0.52 -6.04 -3.44
C GLY A 59 0.28 -4.67 -2.81
N ASP A 60 0.56 -4.52 -1.51
CA ASP A 60 0.22 -3.36 -0.69
C ASP A 60 -1.23 -2.87 -0.89
N VAL A 61 -2.16 -3.80 -1.13
CA VAL A 61 -3.53 -3.45 -1.56
C VAL A 61 -4.25 -2.62 -0.51
N LEU A 62 -4.21 -3.05 0.76
CA LEU A 62 -4.83 -2.32 1.87
C LEU A 62 -4.23 -0.93 2.06
N MET A 63 -2.91 -0.82 1.96
CA MET A 63 -2.17 0.45 2.02
C MET A 63 -2.61 1.40 0.90
N ARG A 64 -2.67 0.90 -0.34
CA ARG A 64 -3.06 1.67 -1.52
C ARG A 64 -4.50 2.14 -1.46
N ILE A 65 -5.42 1.34 -0.89
CA ILE A 65 -6.82 1.76 -0.68
C ILE A 65 -6.86 3.00 0.23
N GLN A 66 -6.13 2.99 1.36
CA GLN A 66 -6.12 4.10 2.30
C GLN A 66 -5.44 5.35 1.73
N LEU A 67 -4.24 5.21 1.16
CA LEU A 67 -3.48 6.35 0.63
C LEU A 67 -4.18 7.01 -0.57
N LYS A 68 -4.79 6.23 -1.48
CA LYS A 68 -5.57 6.81 -2.59
C LYS A 68 -6.80 7.56 -2.11
N LYS A 69 -7.40 7.13 -1.00
CA LYS A 69 -8.52 7.86 -0.37
C LYS A 69 -8.02 9.16 0.26
N GLU A 70 -6.90 9.13 0.98
CA GLU A 70 -6.31 10.34 1.56
C GLU A 70 -5.89 11.35 0.47
N ASN A 71 -5.35 10.86 -0.64
CA ASN A 71 -4.94 11.64 -1.80
C ASN A 71 -6.02 11.67 -2.91
N SER A 72 -7.30 11.76 -2.55
CA SER A 72 -8.42 11.70 -3.49
C SER A 72 -8.45 12.85 -4.52
N ASN A 73 -7.66 13.90 -4.30
CA ASN A 73 -7.47 15.00 -5.22
C ASN A 73 -6.65 14.63 -6.48
N ILE A 74 -6.03 13.45 -6.50
CA ILE A 74 -5.19 13.01 -7.61
C ILE A 74 -6.01 12.19 -8.62
N ASP A 75 -6.07 12.70 -9.85
CA ASP A 75 -6.83 12.07 -10.93
C ASP A 75 -6.14 10.81 -11.49
N LEU A 76 -6.68 9.64 -11.14
CA LEU A 76 -6.22 8.32 -11.60
C LEU A 76 -6.98 7.78 -12.83
N SER A 77 -7.79 8.61 -13.51
CA SER A 77 -8.64 8.19 -14.65
C SER A 77 -7.87 7.85 -15.93
N ILE A 78 -6.60 8.27 -16.04
CA ILE A 78 -5.78 8.00 -17.24
C ILE A 78 -5.75 6.49 -17.48
N PRO A 79 -6.14 5.99 -18.66
CA PRO A 79 -6.15 4.56 -18.95
C PRO A 79 -4.73 3.98 -19.01
N PRO A 80 -4.53 2.70 -18.66
CA PRO A 80 -3.23 2.05 -18.80
C PRO A 80 -2.89 1.86 -20.29
N VAL A 81 -1.71 2.32 -20.70
CA VAL A 81 -1.15 2.03 -22.03
C VAL A 81 -0.43 0.68 -21.96
N ARG A 82 -0.82 -0.26 -22.82
CA ARG A 82 -0.19 -1.58 -22.94
C ARG A 82 0.17 -1.81 -24.41
N LEU A 83 1.45 -1.67 -24.73
CA LEU A 83 1.96 -1.92 -26.07
C LEU A 83 2.24 -3.42 -26.26
N GLY A 84 1.96 -3.94 -27.46
CA GLY A 84 2.35 -5.30 -27.85
C GLY A 84 3.85 -5.44 -28.10
N GLU A 85 4.37 -6.68 -28.13
CA GLU A 85 5.81 -6.94 -28.31
C GLU A 85 6.43 -6.35 -29.60
N LYS A 86 5.62 -6.17 -30.65
CA LYS A 86 6.05 -5.68 -31.97
C LYS A 86 5.56 -4.26 -32.28
N GLU A 87 4.87 -3.63 -31.34
CA GLU A 87 4.32 -2.31 -31.51
C GLU A 87 5.42 -1.25 -31.30
N GLN A 88 5.49 -0.26 -32.18
CA GLN A 88 6.49 0.79 -32.02
C GLN A 88 6.12 1.70 -30.85
N VAL A 89 7.11 2.02 -30.02
CA VAL A 89 6.93 2.96 -28.91
C VAL A 89 6.87 4.37 -29.48
N ASP A 90 5.68 4.97 -29.43
CA ASP A 90 5.48 6.36 -29.79
C ASP A 90 5.65 7.31 -28.58
N TYR A 91 5.82 8.61 -28.84
CA TYR A 91 6.02 9.63 -27.81
C TYR A 91 4.77 9.87 -26.93
N GLU A 92 3.57 9.70 -27.49
CA GLU A 92 2.30 9.93 -26.80
C GLU A 92 2.03 8.82 -25.78
N ALA A 93 2.26 7.56 -26.16
CA ALA A 93 2.21 6.36 -25.35
C ALA A 93 3.18 6.48 -24.16
N VAL A 94 4.42 6.90 -24.40
CA VAL A 94 5.41 7.14 -23.33
C VAL A 94 4.94 8.24 -22.39
N THR A 95 4.49 9.37 -22.95
CA THR A 95 4.03 10.51 -22.16
C THR A 95 2.81 10.15 -21.30
N THR A 96 1.87 9.39 -21.86
CA THR A 96 0.65 8.96 -21.17
C THR A 96 0.97 7.94 -20.09
N ALA A 97 1.82 6.96 -20.38
CA ALA A 97 2.27 5.97 -19.41
C ALA A 97 3.03 6.64 -18.24
N LEU A 98 3.96 7.55 -18.53
CA LEU A 98 4.72 8.28 -17.52
C LEU A 98 3.81 9.17 -16.67
N ARG A 99 2.88 9.91 -17.30
CA ARG A 99 1.92 10.75 -16.57
C ARG A 99 1.06 9.91 -15.63
N LYS A 100 0.56 8.75 -16.08
CA LYS A 100 -0.18 7.82 -15.22
C LYS A 100 0.68 7.29 -14.08
N ALA A 101 1.93 6.90 -14.35
CA ALA A 101 2.85 6.38 -13.34
C ALA A 101 3.15 7.42 -12.26
N VAL A 102 3.43 8.67 -12.64
CA VAL A 102 3.67 9.77 -11.70
C VAL A 102 2.43 10.02 -10.84
N ARG A 103 1.24 10.12 -11.44
CA ARG A 103 0.00 10.31 -10.67
C ARG A 103 -0.27 9.17 -9.70
N LEU A 104 -0.04 7.92 -10.12
CA LEU A 104 -0.19 6.77 -9.23
C LEU A 104 0.78 6.83 -8.05
N ASN A 105 2.05 7.18 -8.29
CA ASN A 105 3.04 7.34 -7.22
C ASN A 105 2.62 8.44 -6.25
N CYS A 106 2.19 9.61 -6.75
CA CYS A 106 1.70 10.68 -5.89
C CYS A 106 0.47 10.24 -5.06
N ALA A 107 -0.46 9.48 -5.65
CA ALA A 107 -1.64 8.98 -4.94
C ALA A 107 -1.30 7.97 -3.83
N THR A 108 -0.11 7.37 -3.85
CA THR A 108 0.38 6.46 -2.81
C THR A 108 1.44 7.10 -1.91
N GLN A 109 1.64 8.41 -1.97
CA GLN A 109 2.54 9.12 -1.06
C GLN A 109 1.85 9.34 0.29
N SER A 110 2.57 9.19 1.40
CA SER A 110 2.04 9.48 2.73
C SER A 110 2.13 10.97 3.08
N LYS A 111 1.42 11.36 4.15
CA LYS A 111 1.34 12.75 4.64
C LYS A 111 2.68 13.42 4.99
N ASP A 112 3.69 12.63 5.36
CA ASP A 112 5.06 13.10 5.66
C ASP A 112 6.01 13.02 4.45
N GLY A 113 5.47 12.69 3.27
CA GLY A 113 6.17 12.72 1.99
C GLY A 113 6.90 11.43 1.62
N HIS A 114 6.94 10.41 2.49
CA HIS A 114 7.54 9.12 2.13
C HIS A 114 6.58 8.26 1.29
N TRP A 115 7.10 7.15 0.75
CA TRP A 115 6.27 6.11 0.13
C TRP A 115 6.25 4.90 1.04
N PRO A 116 5.13 4.67 1.75
CA PRO A 116 4.99 3.47 2.52
C PRO A 116 5.10 2.25 1.62
N ALA A 117 5.76 1.21 2.10
CA ALA A 117 5.89 -0.04 1.37
C ALA A 117 6.01 -1.20 2.37
N GLU A 118 5.43 -2.34 2.02
CA GLU A 118 5.82 -3.58 2.67
C GLU A 118 7.20 -3.99 2.13
N ASN A 119 8.21 -3.96 3.00
CA ASN A 119 9.48 -4.63 2.71
C ASN A 119 9.43 -6.06 3.22
N ALA A 120 8.64 -6.92 2.58
CA ALA A 120 8.66 -8.35 2.86
C ALA A 120 9.98 -8.95 2.37
N GLY A 121 10.80 -9.41 3.32
CA GLY A 121 11.94 -10.25 3.03
C GLY A 121 11.53 -11.70 2.73
N PRO A 122 12.47 -12.64 2.78
CA PRO A 122 12.14 -14.07 2.75
C PRO A 122 11.08 -14.45 3.78
N LEU A 123 10.12 -15.29 3.38
CA LEU A 123 8.99 -15.74 4.21
C LEU A 123 9.40 -16.63 5.41
N PHE A 124 10.69 -16.76 5.72
CA PHE A 124 11.18 -17.52 6.88
C PHE A 124 11.25 -16.70 8.17
N PHE A 125 11.05 -15.37 8.13
CA PHE A 125 10.99 -14.56 9.36
C PHE A 125 9.67 -14.72 10.12
N THR A 126 8.59 -15.04 9.42
CA THR A 126 7.24 -15.16 10.02
C THR A 126 7.10 -16.40 10.92
N PRO A 127 7.58 -17.62 10.55
CA PRO A 127 7.40 -18.81 11.40
C PRO A 127 8.08 -18.73 12.79
N PRO A 128 9.32 -18.23 12.93
CA PRO A 128 9.92 -18.01 14.25
C PRO A 128 9.15 -17.00 15.10
N LEU A 129 8.70 -15.88 14.51
CA LEU A 129 7.93 -14.86 15.22
C LEU A 129 6.63 -15.45 15.80
N VAL A 130 5.88 -16.19 14.99
CA VAL A 130 4.64 -16.85 15.45
C VAL A 130 4.95 -17.80 16.61
N SER A 131 5.99 -18.62 16.50
CA SER A 131 6.36 -19.58 17.57
C SER A 131 6.67 -18.91 18.90
N THR A 132 7.31 -17.72 18.89
CA THR A 132 7.63 -16.99 20.13
C THR A 132 6.42 -16.33 20.82
N TYR A 133 5.30 -16.13 20.13
CA TYR A 133 4.07 -15.58 20.73
C TYR A 133 3.12 -16.67 21.27
N PHE A 134 3.40 -17.95 20.98
CA PHE A 134 2.60 -19.10 21.42
C PHE A 134 3.27 -19.95 22.51
N CYS A 135 4.43 -19.53 23.01
CA CYS A 135 5.09 -20.09 24.20
C CYS A 135 4.90 -19.15 25.40
#